data_AF-A0A1B6FP84-F1
#
_entry.id   AF-A0A1B6FP84-F1
#
_cell.length_a   1.000
_cell.length_b   1.000
_cell.length_c   1.000
_cell.angle_alpha   90.00
_cell.angle_beta   90.00
_cell.angle_gamma   90.00
#
_symmetry.space_group_name_H-M   'P 1'
#
loop_
_entity.id
_entity.type
_entity.pdbx_description
1 polymer ?
#
loop_
_entity_poly.entity_id
_entity_poly.type
_entity_poly.pdbx_seq_one_letter_code
_entity_poly.pdbx_strand_id
1 'polypeptide(L)'
;MNFTNESRFCNSHFWDPAQSWDTPDPDLSLCFEQTVLVWGPCLLLWVLTPFEVVIILNSKSRDLPWGFTNTTKMILNLMLIAISAVNFVLSAMQYMEGKEVFPVALWTPAVQTITFVLAAVILVWDRVRGVHTSGGLFVFWLVLSVAGVFQFRTELRHAGNEKEPHYKFILYMIYYPIVLLILILNVFADPPPRVTDRPKTEKPSPAENASFVSLCFFGWFEPLIWRGFKKPLTLEDLWNLRYHDTSAYVITRFEKRWNKLTKRSITFSTRDGKNELNGLLKDQGYTPKKPVTIVGTLFKTYWIPLVNAGLLKILSDAFGLLNPLLLHLMIKFVASKDYMWKGMLYAIGMLVVSQLQTICLHHAGNIMYCLGVNWRTAIMSAIYKKTLRISSSARKTRSFGEIVNLMAVDAQRLVDTSIYLHASWTLFVTIIGCMYFLWNILGVATLAGLAVLVILIPVNVAISSRVRSLHLKQMKHKDERVKSVSEVLNGIKVLKMYAWEQSFRKSILNIRDKELSVLKTAALLNASTSFLSNCTSLLISLASFSVFVLIDECNVMTSETAFVAIAL
;
A
#
# COMPACT_ATOMS: atom_id res chain seq x y z
N MET A 1 23.99 25.94 43.07
CA MET A 1 23.39 24.58 43.20
C MET A 1 22.02 24.60 42.53
N ASN A 2 21.93 24.01 41.35
CA ASN A 2 20.70 23.51 40.72
C ASN A 2 21.15 22.49 39.68
N PHE A 3 21.50 21.29 40.16
CA PHE A 3 21.77 20.13 39.33
C PHE A 3 20.42 19.55 38.90
N THR A 4 20.03 19.73 37.64
CA THR A 4 18.95 18.94 37.04
C THR A 4 19.48 17.54 36.75
N ASN A 5 18.73 16.51 37.15
CA ASN A 5 19.07 15.08 37.15
C ASN A 5 19.40 14.44 35.78
N GLU A 6 19.49 15.21 34.68
CA GLU A 6 19.68 14.69 33.32
C GLU A 6 21.15 14.44 32.96
N SER A 7 22.11 15.07 33.65
CA SER A 7 23.55 14.93 33.37
C SER A 7 24.19 13.61 33.85
N ARG A 8 23.40 12.67 34.40
CA ARG A 8 23.92 11.38 34.89
C ARG A 8 24.08 10.32 33.80
N PHE A 9 23.36 10.43 32.68
CA PHE A 9 23.36 9.38 31.65
C PHE A 9 24.36 9.62 30.51
N CYS A 10 24.61 10.90 30.18
CA CYS A 10 25.48 11.35 29.09
C CYS A 10 26.33 12.55 29.52
N ASN A 11 27.45 12.76 28.81
CA ASN A 11 28.33 13.94 28.98
C ASN A 11 27.73 15.26 28.46
N SER A 12 26.60 15.20 27.76
CA SER A 12 25.93 16.34 27.13
C SER A 12 24.43 16.33 27.41
N HIS A 13 23.77 17.49 27.24
CA HIS A 13 22.31 17.59 27.31
C HIS A 13 21.64 16.66 26.28
N PHE A 14 20.52 16.05 26.65
CA PHE A 14 19.81 15.12 25.77
C PHE A 14 19.34 15.81 24.48
N TRP A 15 18.79 17.02 24.57
CA TRP A 15 18.44 17.85 23.43
C TRP A 15 18.71 19.30 23.78
N ASP A 16 19.52 19.97 22.95
CA ASP A 16 19.78 21.41 23.08
C ASP A 16 19.30 22.13 21.81
N PRO A 17 18.18 22.87 21.87
CA PRO A 17 17.69 23.65 20.73
C PRO A 17 18.71 24.68 20.24
N ALA A 18 19.54 25.24 21.12
CA ALA A 18 20.55 26.24 20.72
C ALA A 18 21.65 25.60 19.84
N GLN A 19 21.98 24.33 20.08
CA GLN A 19 22.97 23.59 19.30
C GLN A 19 22.38 22.89 18.06
N SER A 20 21.11 22.46 18.13
CA SER A 20 20.51 21.61 17.09
C SER A 20 19.57 22.35 16.13
N TRP A 21 18.92 23.42 16.57
CA TRP A 21 17.84 24.09 15.83
C TRP A 21 18.08 25.58 15.59
N ASP A 22 18.63 26.29 16.57
CA ASP A 22 18.83 27.75 16.52
C ASP A 22 20.29 28.12 16.23
N THR A 23 20.92 27.39 15.29
CA THR A 23 22.30 27.62 14.84
C THR A 23 22.43 27.54 13.31
N PRO A 24 23.38 28.29 12.70
CA PRO A 24 23.68 28.18 11.28
C PRO A 24 24.29 26.83 10.88
N ASP A 25 24.95 26.15 11.82
CA ASP A 25 25.56 24.85 11.60
C ASP A 25 25.00 23.86 12.64
N PRO A 26 23.92 23.13 12.29
CA PRO A 26 23.24 22.25 13.23
C PRO A 26 24.10 21.02 13.47
N ASP A 27 24.36 20.75 14.74
CA ASP A 27 24.88 19.47 15.20
C ASP A 27 23.93 18.93 16.27
N LEU A 28 23.65 17.63 16.20
CA LEU A 28 22.85 16.98 17.22
C LEU A 28 23.70 16.80 18.47
N SER A 29 23.08 16.81 19.65
CA SER A 29 23.82 16.56 20.87
C SER A 29 24.43 15.15 20.82
N LEU A 30 25.66 14.99 21.32
CA LEU A 30 26.35 13.70 21.35
C LEU A 30 25.51 12.63 22.05
N CYS A 31 24.76 13.01 23.09
CA CYS A 31 23.82 12.11 23.76
C CYS A 31 22.70 11.63 22.82
N PHE A 32 22.09 12.52 22.02
CA PHE A 32 21.03 12.15 21.08
C PHE A 32 21.55 11.24 19.96
N GLU A 33 22.74 11.53 19.43
CA GLU A 33 23.37 10.71 18.40
C GLU A 33 23.69 9.31 18.92
N GLN A 34 24.27 9.20 20.11
CA GLN A 34 24.65 7.90 20.70
C GLN A 34 23.45 7.12 21.26
N THR A 35 22.29 7.76 21.46
CA THR A 35 21.06 7.12 21.96
C THR A 35 20.04 6.93 20.85
N VAL A 36 19.26 7.95 20.52
CA VAL A 36 18.09 7.85 19.63
C VAL A 36 18.46 7.39 18.22
N LEU A 37 19.55 7.92 17.64
CA LEU A 37 19.96 7.56 16.28
C LEU A 37 20.50 6.13 16.17
N VAL A 38 20.98 5.54 17.27
CA VAL A 38 21.44 4.15 17.30
C VAL A 38 20.32 3.21 17.76
N TRP A 39 19.62 3.56 18.84
CA TRP A 39 18.60 2.73 19.47
C TRP A 39 17.31 2.71 18.66
N GLY A 40 16.98 3.77 17.92
CA GLY A 40 15.81 3.84 17.04
C GLY A 40 15.82 2.73 15.98
N PRO A 41 16.87 2.60 15.14
CA PRO A 41 17.03 1.48 14.22
C PRO A 41 17.03 0.11 14.93
N CYS A 42 17.70 -0.02 16.08
CA CYS A 42 17.71 -1.27 16.85
C CYS A 42 16.30 -1.68 17.31
N LEU A 43 15.55 -0.75 17.89
CA LEU A 43 14.17 -0.95 18.33
C LEU A 43 13.26 -1.29 17.16
N LEU A 44 13.46 -0.64 16.00
CA LEU A 44 12.73 -0.94 14.78
C LEU A 44 12.93 -2.41 14.38
N LEU A 45 14.17 -2.93 14.37
CA LEU A 45 14.41 -4.34 14.08
C LEU A 45 13.72 -5.24 15.12
N TRP A 46 13.78 -4.90 16.42
CA TRP A 46 13.16 -5.70 17.48
C TRP A 46 11.63 -5.76 17.33
N VAL A 47 11.00 -4.66 16.91
CA VAL A 47 9.55 -4.59 16.64
C VAL A 47 9.17 -5.35 15.36
N LEU A 48 10.02 -5.33 14.33
CA LEU A 48 9.80 -6.08 13.09
C LEU A 48 10.07 -7.58 13.24
N THR A 49 10.91 -7.98 14.20
CA THR A 49 11.34 -9.38 14.40
C THR A 49 10.18 -10.36 14.55
N PRO A 50 9.14 -10.14 15.40
CA PRO A 50 8.01 -11.06 15.48
C PRO A 50 7.31 -11.31 14.15
N PHE A 51 7.19 -10.29 13.29
CA PHE A 51 6.59 -10.42 11.97
C PHE A 51 7.48 -11.21 11.01
N GLU A 52 8.78 -10.92 10.99
CA GLU A 52 9.77 -11.68 10.22
C GLU A 52 9.79 -13.15 10.66
N VAL A 53 9.79 -13.42 11.97
CA VAL A 53 9.74 -14.79 12.51
C VAL A 53 8.48 -15.52 12.05
N VAL A 54 7.31 -14.87 12.03
CA VAL A 54 6.08 -15.49 11.49
C VAL A 54 6.22 -15.81 10.00
N ILE A 55 6.84 -14.95 9.20
CA ILE A 55 7.09 -15.18 7.76
C ILE A 55 8.04 -16.38 7.59
N ILE A 56 9.17 -16.37 8.30
CA ILE A 56 10.22 -17.40 8.30
C ILE A 56 9.63 -18.76 8.72
N LEU A 57 8.86 -18.81 9.81
CA LEU A 57 8.28 -20.05 10.33
C LEU A 57 7.23 -20.64 9.37
N ASN A 58 6.49 -19.78 8.66
CA ASN A 58 5.49 -20.20 7.67
C ASN A 58 6.08 -20.51 6.28
N SER A 59 7.38 -20.26 6.08
CA SER A 59 8.04 -20.55 4.82
C SER A 59 7.98 -22.05 4.46
N LYS A 60 7.75 -22.30 3.17
CA LYS A 60 7.67 -23.63 2.54
C LYS A 60 8.91 -23.97 1.71
N SER A 61 9.90 -23.10 1.73
CA SER A 61 11.20 -23.29 1.10
C SER A 61 12.22 -23.66 2.18
N ARG A 62 13.32 -24.30 1.78
CA ARG A 62 14.42 -24.72 2.66
C ARG A 62 15.75 -24.58 1.94
N ASP A 63 16.79 -24.37 2.75
CA ASP A 63 18.19 -24.38 2.37
C ASP A 63 18.55 -23.42 1.23
N LEU A 64 18.88 -22.19 1.60
CA LEU A 64 19.65 -21.31 0.71
C LEU A 64 21.09 -21.79 0.61
N PRO A 65 21.64 -21.90 -0.62
CA PRO A 65 23.05 -22.17 -0.79
C PRO A 65 23.89 -21.00 -0.27
N TRP A 66 25.11 -21.31 0.18
CA TRP A 66 26.11 -20.27 0.43
C TRP A 66 26.51 -19.64 -0.91
N GLY A 67 25.90 -18.52 -1.24
CA GLY A 67 26.33 -17.65 -2.33
C GLY A 67 27.20 -16.51 -1.83
N PHE A 68 27.70 -15.72 -2.76
CA PHE A 68 28.53 -14.54 -2.46
C PHE A 68 27.80 -13.55 -1.54
N THR A 69 26.54 -13.20 -1.83
CA THR A 69 25.79 -12.19 -1.08
C THR A 69 25.57 -12.60 0.39
N ASN A 70 25.03 -13.78 0.65
CA ASN A 70 24.74 -14.25 2.01
C ASN A 70 26.03 -14.49 2.81
N THR A 71 27.07 -15.08 2.18
CA THR A 71 28.37 -15.27 2.84
C THR A 71 28.97 -13.94 3.27
N THR A 72 29.01 -12.96 2.37
CA THR A 72 29.55 -11.63 2.66
C THR A 72 28.72 -10.88 3.70
N LYS A 73 27.37 -10.94 3.63
CA LYS A 73 26.48 -10.38 4.67
C LYS A 73 26.79 -10.96 6.05
N MET A 74 26.97 -12.28 6.13
CA MET A 74 27.30 -12.96 7.39
C MET A 74 28.66 -12.53 7.94
N ILE A 75 29.70 -12.53 7.10
CA ILE A 75 31.06 -12.13 7.50
C ILE A 75 31.08 -10.68 7.98
N LEU A 76 30.48 -9.75 7.22
CA LEU A 76 30.43 -8.34 7.59
C LEU A 76 29.63 -8.13 8.89
N ASN A 77 28.53 -8.85 9.08
CA ASN A 77 27.76 -8.76 10.32
C ASN A 77 28.53 -9.32 11.53
N LEU A 78 29.29 -10.40 11.36
CA LEU A 78 30.20 -10.91 12.41
C LEU A 78 31.30 -9.91 12.74
N MET A 79 31.83 -9.19 11.74
CA MET A 79 32.79 -8.09 11.97
C MET A 79 32.15 -6.95 12.78
N LEU A 80 30.89 -6.58 12.52
CA LEU A 80 30.16 -5.57 13.31
C LEU A 80 29.91 -6.04 14.76
N ILE A 81 29.59 -7.32 14.96
CA ILE A 81 29.49 -7.90 16.31
C ILE A 81 30.83 -7.78 17.03
N ALA A 82 31.95 -8.12 16.37
CA ALA A 82 33.28 -7.99 16.96
C ALA A 82 33.64 -6.54 17.30
N ILE A 83 33.40 -5.59 16.38
CA ILE A 83 33.67 -4.16 16.59
C ILE A 83 32.84 -3.61 17.77
N SER A 84 31.55 -3.90 17.81
CA SER A 84 30.67 -3.46 18.91
C SER A 84 31.04 -4.11 20.26
N ALA A 85 31.42 -5.39 20.26
CA ALA A 85 31.87 -6.08 21.46
C ALA A 85 33.22 -5.54 21.97
N VAL A 86 34.18 -5.26 21.08
CA VAL A 86 35.45 -4.61 21.46
C VAL A 86 35.18 -3.22 22.05
N ASN A 87 34.29 -2.43 21.45
CA ASN A 87 33.91 -1.12 21.99
C ASN A 87 33.29 -1.24 23.39
N PHE A 88 32.43 -2.24 23.62
CA PHE A 88 31.85 -2.54 24.93
C PHE A 88 32.92 -2.92 25.96
N VAL A 89 33.82 -3.86 25.63
CA VAL A 89 34.87 -4.33 26.54
C VAL A 89 35.83 -3.21 26.91
N LEU A 90 36.30 -2.41 25.93
CA LEU A 90 37.18 -1.28 26.20
C LEU A 90 36.51 -0.23 27.10
N SER A 91 35.23 0.06 26.86
CA SER A 91 34.46 1.00 27.69
C SER A 91 34.22 0.45 29.10
N ALA A 92 33.97 -0.85 29.25
CA ALA A 92 33.83 -1.52 30.53
C ALA A 92 35.16 -1.57 31.31
N MET A 93 36.29 -1.81 30.65
CA MET A 93 37.62 -1.76 31.27
C MET A 93 37.92 -0.37 31.81
N GLN A 94 37.62 0.69 31.05
CA GLN A 94 37.78 2.07 31.52
C GLN A 94 36.89 2.38 32.74
N TYR A 95 35.67 1.85 32.77
CA TYR A 95 34.78 1.98 33.92
C TYR A 95 35.35 1.27 35.16
N MET A 96 35.91 0.07 35.00
CA MET A 96 36.55 -0.70 36.08
C MET A 96 37.85 -0.07 36.58
N GLU A 97 38.59 0.64 35.71
CA GLU A 97 39.77 1.44 36.06
C GLU A 97 39.42 2.73 36.82
N GLY A 98 38.15 3.00 37.07
CA GLY A 98 37.68 4.17 37.82
C GLY A 98 37.72 5.48 37.02
N LYS A 99 37.82 5.42 35.69
CA LYS A 99 37.66 6.60 34.83
C LYS A 99 36.18 6.99 34.75
N GLU A 100 35.90 8.28 34.64
CA GLU A 100 34.52 8.77 34.45
C GLU A 100 33.97 8.32 33.08
N VAL A 101 33.26 7.20 33.06
CA VAL A 101 32.57 6.67 31.89
C VAL A 101 31.06 6.84 32.09
N PHE A 102 30.42 7.59 31.19
CA PHE A 102 28.97 7.78 31.21
C PHE A 102 28.23 6.48 30.83
N PRO A 103 27.07 6.19 31.44
CA PRO A 103 26.29 4.99 31.15
C PRO A 103 25.99 4.76 29.67
N VAL A 104 25.78 5.83 28.89
CA VAL A 104 25.53 5.74 27.43
C VAL A 104 26.65 5.01 26.68
N ALA A 105 27.91 5.21 27.07
CA ALA A 105 29.06 4.58 26.43
C ALA A 105 29.13 3.07 26.69
N LEU A 106 28.42 2.56 27.70
CA LEU A 106 28.29 1.14 27.99
C LEU A 106 27.05 0.52 27.33
N TRP A 107 25.90 1.21 27.42
CA TRP A 107 24.63 0.68 26.92
C TRP A 107 24.52 0.68 25.40
N THR A 108 25.00 1.73 24.71
CA THR A 108 24.91 1.81 23.25
C THR A 108 25.62 0.66 22.52
N PRO A 109 26.91 0.34 22.81
CA PRO A 109 27.54 -0.81 22.18
C PRO A 109 26.89 -2.14 22.59
N ALA A 110 26.36 -2.26 23.82
CA ALA A 110 25.63 -3.46 24.24
C ALA A 110 24.34 -3.68 23.41
N VAL A 111 23.53 -2.64 23.22
CA VAL A 111 22.31 -2.68 22.40
C VAL A 111 22.64 -3.01 20.95
N GLN A 112 23.70 -2.41 20.40
CA GLN A 112 24.20 -2.72 19.06
C GLN A 112 24.63 -4.19 18.94
N THR A 113 25.44 -4.71 19.87
CA THR A 113 25.88 -6.10 19.85
C THR A 113 24.69 -7.06 19.90
N ILE A 114 23.72 -6.84 20.80
CA ILE A 114 22.50 -7.65 20.89
C ILE A 114 21.73 -7.60 19.56
N THR A 115 21.61 -6.42 18.95
CA THR A 115 20.89 -6.22 17.69
C THR A 115 21.60 -6.88 16.50
N PHE A 116 22.93 -6.81 16.41
CA PHE A 116 23.68 -7.47 15.34
C PHE A 116 23.69 -8.99 15.49
N VAL A 117 23.72 -9.50 16.73
CA VAL A 117 23.51 -10.93 17.01
C VAL A 117 22.12 -11.34 16.56
N LEU A 118 21.08 -10.56 16.86
CA LEU A 118 19.73 -10.81 16.38
C LEU A 118 19.67 -10.81 14.84
N ALA A 119 20.28 -9.82 14.18
CA ALA A 119 20.37 -9.77 12.73
C ALA A 119 21.11 -11.00 12.14
N ALA A 120 22.15 -11.50 12.82
CA ALA A 120 22.85 -12.73 12.42
C ALA A 120 21.94 -13.95 12.56
N VAL A 121 21.19 -14.05 13.66
CA VAL A 121 20.21 -15.13 13.87
C VAL A 121 19.15 -15.12 12.78
N ILE A 122 18.62 -13.95 12.43
CA ILE A 122 17.64 -13.79 11.34
C ILE A 122 18.26 -14.24 10.01
N LEU A 123 19.48 -13.81 9.67
CA LEU A 123 20.18 -14.25 8.45
C LEU A 123 20.38 -15.78 8.39
N VAL A 124 20.74 -16.40 9.52
CA VAL A 124 20.85 -17.87 9.60
C VAL A 124 19.48 -18.53 9.44
N TRP A 125 18.44 -17.98 10.07
CA TRP A 125 17.07 -18.51 9.96
C TRP A 125 16.51 -18.38 8.56
N ASP A 126 16.68 -17.22 7.91
CA ASP A 126 16.34 -16.98 6.51
C ASP A 126 16.98 -18.04 5.61
N ARG A 127 18.28 -18.30 5.82
CA ARG A 127 19.00 -19.34 5.10
C ARG A 127 18.40 -20.73 5.30
N VAL A 128 18.15 -21.14 6.54
CA VAL A 128 17.61 -22.48 6.87
C VAL A 128 16.16 -22.63 6.37
N ARG A 129 15.39 -21.55 6.37
CA ARG A 129 13.96 -21.52 6.03
C ARG A 129 13.69 -21.04 4.61
N GLY A 130 14.71 -20.95 3.75
CA GLY A 130 14.47 -20.70 2.33
C GLY A 130 13.94 -19.30 2.03
N VAL A 131 14.12 -18.31 2.91
CA VAL A 131 13.71 -16.92 2.69
C VAL A 131 14.88 -16.19 2.03
N HIS A 132 14.74 -15.83 0.75
CA HIS A 132 15.83 -15.26 -0.04
C HIS A 132 15.93 -13.73 0.04
N THR A 133 14.91 -13.08 0.60
CA THR A 133 14.88 -11.63 0.83
C THR A 133 14.15 -11.33 2.13
N SER A 134 14.80 -10.61 3.03
CA SER A 134 14.15 -10.07 4.24
C SER A 134 13.95 -8.57 4.08
N GLY A 135 12.69 -8.14 4.11
CA GLY A 135 12.32 -6.73 4.07
C GLY A 135 12.69 -6.02 5.37
N GLY A 136 12.48 -6.67 6.53
CA GLY A 136 12.82 -6.12 7.83
C GLY A 136 14.31 -5.82 7.98
N LEU A 137 15.18 -6.73 7.51
CA LEU A 137 16.62 -6.48 7.51
C LEU A 137 16.99 -5.31 6.58
N PHE A 138 16.42 -5.23 5.39
CA PHE A 138 16.68 -4.10 4.48
C PHE A 138 16.28 -2.75 5.12
N VAL A 139 15.08 -2.67 5.69
CA VAL A 139 14.59 -1.44 6.34
C VAL A 139 15.46 -1.08 7.54
N PHE A 140 15.88 -2.06 8.35
CA PHE A 140 16.81 -1.83 9.46
C PHE A 140 18.14 -1.22 8.99
N TRP A 141 18.80 -1.85 8.00
CA TRP A 141 20.08 -1.34 7.48
C TRP A 141 19.92 0.03 6.83
N LEU A 142 18.81 0.29 6.13
CA LEU A 142 18.52 1.60 5.53
C LEU A 142 18.42 2.69 6.59
N VAL A 143 17.60 2.47 7.62
CA VAL A 143 17.39 3.46 8.70
C VAL A 143 18.67 3.64 9.52
N LEU A 144 19.41 2.56 9.80
CA LEU A 144 20.70 2.62 10.50
C LEU A 144 21.76 3.39 9.70
N SER A 145 21.83 3.20 8.37
CA SER A 145 22.73 3.95 7.50
C SER A 145 22.40 5.45 7.50
N VAL A 146 21.13 5.82 7.36
CA VAL A 146 20.70 7.23 7.37
C VAL A 146 20.97 7.88 8.72
N ALA A 147 20.67 7.20 9.83
CA ALA A 147 20.92 7.70 11.17
C ALA A 147 22.43 7.84 11.48
N GLY A 148 23.26 6.93 10.95
CA GLY A 148 24.70 6.95 11.12
C GLY A 148 25.42 8.11 10.41
N VAL A 149 24.79 8.77 9.41
CA VAL A 149 25.38 9.92 8.71
C VAL A 149 25.73 11.06 9.69
N PHE A 150 24.85 11.32 10.66
CA PHE A 150 25.03 12.41 11.63
C PHE A 150 26.25 12.15 12.52
N GLN A 151 26.30 10.99 13.15
CA GLN A 151 27.42 10.61 14.00
C GLN A 151 28.73 10.49 13.18
N PHE A 152 28.69 10.00 11.93
CA PHE A 152 29.86 10.00 11.06
C PHE A 152 30.41 11.40 10.77
N ARG A 153 29.54 12.38 10.53
CA ARG A 153 29.92 13.79 10.38
C ARG A 153 30.53 14.34 11.67
N THR A 154 29.93 14.05 12.82
CA THR A 154 30.38 14.52 14.13
C THR A 154 31.78 13.97 14.47
N GLU A 155 32.00 12.67 14.29
CA GLU A 155 33.31 12.04 14.49
C GLU A 155 34.38 12.61 13.54
N LEU A 156 34.02 12.90 12.28
CA LEU A 156 34.94 13.51 11.32
C LEU A 156 35.31 14.96 11.69
N ARG A 157 34.38 15.74 12.26
CA ARG A 157 34.63 17.10 12.75
C ARG A 157 35.51 17.14 13.99
N HIS A 158 35.39 16.14 14.85
CA HIS A 158 36.19 16.01 16.07
C HIS A 158 37.51 15.25 15.83
N ALA A 159 37.81 14.87 14.59
CA ALA A 159 39.06 14.21 14.22
C ALA A 159 40.26 15.12 14.54
N GLY A 160 41.04 14.74 15.56
CA GLY A 160 42.21 15.49 16.02
C GLY A 160 42.06 16.21 17.36
N ASN A 161 40.89 16.12 18.02
CA ASN A 161 40.70 16.66 19.37
C ASN A 161 41.27 15.69 20.43
N GLU A 162 42.22 16.13 21.27
CA GLU A 162 42.93 15.29 22.25
C GLU A 162 42.05 14.75 23.42
N LYS A 163 40.81 15.24 23.54
CA LYS A 163 39.94 14.93 24.69
C LYS A 163 39.21 13.59 24.59
N GLU A 164 39.06 13.02 23.39
CA GLU A 164 38.38 11.73 23.18
C GLU A 164 39.39 10.62 22.89
N PRO A 165 39.18 9.38 23.40
CA PRO A 165 40.13 8.33 23.20
C PRO A 165 40.14 7.87 21.73
N HIS A 166 41.32 7.92 21.08
CA HIS A 166 41.52 7.64 19.66
C HIS A 166 40.91 6.33 19.14
N TYR A 167 40.75 5.32 20.00
CA TYR A 167 40.15 4.04 19.60
C TYR A 167 38.67 4.16 19.19
N LYS A 168 37.88 5.06 19.81
CA LYS A 168 36.45 5.22 19.47
C LYS A 168 36.27 5.72 18.05
N PHE A 169 37.04 6.74 17.69
CA PHE A 169 37.09 7.28 16.33
C PHE A 169 37.49 6.20 15.30
N ILE A 170 38.57 5.45 15.56
CA ILE A 170 39.05 4.40 14.64
C ILE A 170 37.98 3.30 14.46
N LEU A 171 37.38 2.83 15.55
CA LEU A 171 36.33 1.81 15.49
C LEU A 171 35.11 2.31 14.71
N TYR A 172 34.70 3.56 14.89
CA TYR A 172 33.56 4.13 14.19
C TYR A 172 33.83 4.31 12.68
N MET A 173 35.04 4.76 12.32
CA MET A 173 35.47 4.90 10.93
C MET A 173 35.53 3.57 10.17
N ILE A 174 35.72 2.45 10.88
CA ILE A 174 35.62 1.10 10.29
C ILE A 174 34.17 0.61 10.28
N TYR A 175 33.42 0.86 11.37
CA TYR A 175 32.04 0.45 11.55
C TYR A 175 31.11 0.98 10.46
N TYR A 176 31.12 2.29 10.20
CA TYR A 176 30.13 2.93 9.33
C TYR A 176 30.22 2.49 7.85
N PRO A 177 31.42 2.39 7.23
CA PRO A 177 31.55 1.81 5.88
C PRO A 177 31.04 0.36 5.79
N ILE A 178 31.24 -0.46 6.82
CA ILE A 178 30.70 -1.83 6.85
C ILE A 178 29.17 -1.80 6.84
N VAL A 179 28.54 -0.92 7.62
CA VAL A 179 27.08 -0.74 7.60
C VAL A 179 26.58 -0.38 6.19
N LEU A 180 27.25 0.55 5.50
CA LEU A 180 26.91 0.93 4.12
C LEU A 180 27.08 -0.23 3.13
N LEU A 181 28.16 -1.01 3.25
CA LEU A 181 28.37 -2.19 2.42
C LEU A 181 27.28 -3.24 2.63
N ILE A 182 26.84 -3.47 3.87
CA ILE A 182 25.73 -4.38 4.15
C ILE A 182 24.43 -3.85 3.54
N LEU A 183 24.15 -2.55 3.62
CA LEU A 183 22.97 -1.96 2.96
C LEU A 183 22.98 -2.24 1.45
N ILE A 184 24.11 -1.99 0.78
CA ILE A 184 24.28 -2.26 -0.67
C ILE A 184 24.05 -3.75 -0.97
N LEU A 185 24.59 -4.66 -0.16
CA LEU A 185 24.37 -6.09 -0.34
C LEU A 185 22.90 -6.50 -0.15
N ASN A 186 22.12 -5.79 0.67
CA ASN A 186 20.69 -6.04 0.86
C ASN A 186 19.81 -5.49 -0.29
N VAL A 187 20.37 -4.67 -1.19
CA VAL A 187 19.69 -4.28 -2.44
C VAL A 187 19.57 -5.47 -3.41
N PHE A 188 20.52 -6.41 -3.34
CA PHE A 188 20.56 -7.60 -4.17
C PHE A 188 19.90 -8.81 -3.46
N ALA A 189 19.21 -9.64 -4.26
CA ALA A 189 18.57 -10.86 -3.77
C ALA A 189 19.63 -11.92 -3.44
N ASP A 190 19.39 -12.70 -2.39
CA ASP A 190 20.20 -13.88 -2.13
C ASP A 190 19.85 -15.01 -3.12
N PRO A 191 20.75 -16.00 -3.31
CA PRO A 191 20.49 -17.10 -4.23
C PRO A 191 19.17 -17.83 -3.92
N PRO A 192 18.48 -18.36 -4.95
CA PRO A 192 17.21 -19.04 -4.74
C PRO A 192 17.38 -20.31 -3.87
N PRO A 193 16.35 -20.70 -3.10
CA PRO A 193 16.38 -21.88 -2.25
C PRO A 193 16.49 -23.18 -3.06
N ARG A 194 17.22 -24.18 -2.52
CA ARG A 194 17.41 -25.48 -3.19
C ARG A 194 16.19 -26.39 -3.10
N VAL A 195 15.49 -26.34 -1.97
CA VAL A 195 14.36 -27.23 -1.67
C VAL A 195 13.12 -26.38 -1.50
N THR A 196 12.05 -26.72 -2.21
CA THR A 196 10.76 -26.04 -2.10
C THR A 196 9.64 -27.05 -2.17
N ASP A 197 8.66 -26.98 -1.27
CA ASP A 197 7.45 -27.83 -1.29
C ASP A 197 6.51 -27.50 -2.46
N ARG A 198 6.87 -26.52 -3.30
CA ARG A 198 6.06 -26.02 -4.42
C ARG A 198 6.33 -26.85 -5.67
N PRO A 199 5.33 -27.04 -6.55
CA PRO A 199 5.55 -27.72 -7.83
C PRO A 199 6.54 -26.93 -8.68
N LYS A 200 7.50 -27.64 -9.29
CA LYS A 200 8.44 -27.03 -10.25
C LYS A 200 7.66 -26.48 -11.44
N THR A 201 7.97 -25.26 -11.84
CA THR A 201 7.28 -24.54 -12.91
C THR A 201 8.27 -24.13 -13.98
N GLU A 202 7.96 -24.42 -15.25
CA GLU A 202 8.76 -24.00 -16.41
C GLU A 202 8.55 -22.49 -16.61
N LYS A 203 9.55 -21.63 -16.37
CA LYS A 203 9.44 -20.14 -16.36
C LYS A 203 8.68 -19.54 -15.15
N PRO A 204 9.25 -19.62 -13.92
CA PRO A 204 8.66 -18.95 -12.76
C PRO A 204 8.67 -17.42 -12.92
N SER A 205 7.75 -16.75 -12.22
CA SER A 205 7.70 -15.29 -12.17
C SER A 205 8.97 -14.72 -11.52
N PRO A 206 9.66 -13.72 -12.12
CA PRO A 206 10.82 -13.07 -11.52
C PRO A 206 10.52 -12.43 -10.16
N ALA A 207 9.26 -12.08 -9.90
CA ALA A 207 8.82 -11.58 -8.60
C ALA A 207 9.11 -12.56 -7.45
N GLU A 208 9.18 -13.88 -7.70
CA GLU A 208 9.50 -14.86 -6.66
C GLU A 208 10.98 -14.85 -6.25
N ASN A 209 11.88 -14.38 -7.14
CA ASN A 209 13.33 -14.34 -6.91
C ASN A 209 13.89 -12.91 -6.83
N ALA A 210 13.03 -11.90 -6.94
CA ALA A 210 13.41 -10.50 -6.91
C ALA A 210 13.89 -10.07 -5.53
N SER A 211 14.77 -9.05 -5.49
CA SER A 211 15.20 -8.43 -4.23
C SER A 211 14.06 -7.64 -3.58
N PHE A 212 14.15 -7.34 -2.28
CA PHE A 212 13.14 -6.52 -1.61
C PHE A 212 13.00 -5.14 -2.27
N VAL A 213 14.10 -4.52 -2.68
CA VAL A 213 14.10 -3.24 -3.42
C VAL A 213 13.41 -3.40 -4.77
N SER A 214 13.74 -4.45 -5.52
CA SER A 214 13.10 -4.73 -6.81
C SER A 214 11.60 -5.01 -6.67
N LEU A 215 11.17 -5.63 -5.56
CA LEU A 215 9.77 -5.79 -5.22
C LEU A 215 9.10 -4.46 -4.90
N CYS A 216 9.75 -3.57 -4.14
CA CYS A 216 9.22 -2.26 -3.76
C CYS A 216 8.97 -1.36 -4.99
N PHE A 217 9.93 -1.31 -5.90
CA PHE A 217 9.85 -0.47 -7.10
C PHE A 217 9.29 -1.19 -8.34
N PHE A 218 8.82 -2.43 -8.20
CA PHE A 218 8.37 -3.29 -9.31
C PHE A 218 9.42 -3.49 -10.42
N GLY A 219 10.71 -3.37 -10.09
CA GLY A 219 11.81 -3.51 -11.06
C GLY A 219 11.89 -4.89 -11.72
N TRP A 220 11.36 -5.94 -11.08
CA TRP A 220 11.29 -7.29 -11.64
C TRP A 220 10.42 -7.38 -12.91
N PHE A 221 9.53 -6.41 -13.13
CA PHE A 221 8.64 -6.34 -14.30
C PHE A 221 9.31 -5.64 -15.49
N GLU A 222 10.36 -4.84 -15.26
CA GLU A 222 11.04 -4.03 -16.28
C GLU A 222 11.53 -4.82 -17.51
N PRO A 223 12.10 -6.05 -17.38
CA PRO A 223 12.54 -6.81 -18.54
C PRO A 223 11.42 -7.13 -19.54
N LEU A 224 10.18 -7.32 -19.06
CA LEU A 224 9.04 -7.60 -19.91
C LEU A 224 8.56 -6.34 -20.65
N ILE A 225 8.62 -5.18 -20.00
CA ILE A 225 8.31 -3.89 -20.64
C ILE A 225 9.26 -3.66 -21.82
N TRP A 226 10.57 -3.80 -21.60
CA TRP A 226 11.57 -3.64 -22.66
C TRP A 226 11.41 -4.66 -23.79
N ARG A 227 11.04 -5.90 -23.46
CA ARG A 227 10.76 -6.92 -24.47
C ARG A 227 9.53 -6.53 -25.31
N GLY A 228 8.46 -6.05 -24.67
CA GLY A 228 7.25 -5.57 -25.34
C GLY A 228 7.48 -4.33 -26.21
N PHE A 229 8.43 -3.47 -25.82
CA PHE A 229 8.87 -2.34 -26.64
C PHE A 229 9.59 -2.80 -27.91
N LYS A 230 10.45 -3.84 -27.81
CA LYS A 230 11.21 -4.37 -28.95
C LYS A 230 10.40 -5.28 -29.87
N LYS A 231 9.44 -6.04 -29.32
CA LYS A 231 8.63 -7.01 -30.05
C LYS A 231 7.24 -7.12 -29.41
N PRO A 232 6.16 -7.23 -30.21
CA PRO A 232 4.84 -7.58 -29.69
C PRO A 232 4.88 -8.88 -28.87
N LEU A 233 4.40 -8.82 -27.63
CA LEU A 233 4.44 -9.95 -26.70
C LEU A 233 3.48 -11.08 -27.13
N THR A 234 3.96 -12.31 -27.07
CA THR A 234 3.13 -13.52 -27.21
C THR A 234 2.97 -14.25 -25.87
N LEU A 235 2.07 -15.23 -25.79
CA LEU A 235 1.87 -16.03 -24.57
C LEU A 235 3.14 -16.74 -24.11
N GLU A 236 4.04 -17.07 -25.02
CA GLU A 236 5.32 -17.74 -24.71
C GLU A 236 6.34 -16.82 -24.02
N ASP A 237 6.18 -15.50 -24.18
CA ASP A 237 7.03 -14.48 -23.57
C ASP A 237 6.64 -14.20 -22.11
N LEU A 238 5.45 -14.65 -21.68
CA LEU A 238 4.93 -14.44 -20.33
C LEU A 238 5.47 -15.47 -19.35
N TRP A 239 5.61 -15.05 -18.09
CA TRP A 239 5.94 -15.94 -16.99
C TRP A 239 4.71 -16.68 -16.48
N ASN A 240 4.95 -17.83 -15.88
CA ASN A 240 3.90 -18.52 -15.15
C ASN A 240 3.54 -17.79 -13.86
N LEU A 241 2.28 -17.97 -13.46
CA LEU A 241 1.72 -17.40 -12.23
C LEU A 241 2.48 -17.91 -10.99
N ARG A 242 2.57 -17.04 -9.97
CA ARG A 242 3.04 -17.45 -8.64
C ARG A 242 2.14 -18.53 -8.08
N TYR A 243 2.70 -19.47 -7.31
CA TYR A 243 1.94 -20.60 -6.77
C TYR A 243 0.66 -20.18 -6.02
N HIS A 244 0.73 -19.10 -5.24
CA HIS A 244 -0.40 -18.57 -4.47
C HIS A 244 -1.54 -17.99 -5.31
N ASP A 245 -1.26 -17.61 -6.55
CA ASP A 245 -2.22 -17.04 -7.51
C ASP A 245 -2.74 -18.09 -8.51
N THR A 246 -2.25 -19.34 -8.42
CA THR A 246 -2.74 -20.43 -9.27
C THR A 246 -4.16 -20.85 -8.88
N SER A 247 -4.95 -21.27 -9.88
CA SER A 247 -6.30 -21.77 -9.66
C SER A 247 -6.32 -22.96 -8.71
N ALA A 248 -5.38 -23.89 -8.81
CA ALA A 248 -5.27 -25.05 -7.94
C ALA A 248 -5.19 -24.65 -6.45
N TYR A 249 -4.38 -23.65 -6.11
CA TYR A 249 -4.26 -23.17 -4.74
C TYR A 249 -5.47 -22.34 -4.30
N VAL A 250 -5.91 -21.40 -5.14
CA VAL A 250 -7.04 -20.49 -4.85
C VAL A 250 -8.34 -21.27 -4.61
N ILE A 251 -8.65 -22.22 -5.48
CA ILE A 251 -9.87 -23.02 -5.43
C ILE A 251 -9.88 -23.90 -4.18
N THR A 252 -8.80 -24.64 -3.93
CA THR A 252 -8.71 -25.54 -2.76
C THR A 252 -8.82 -24.77 -1.44
N ARG A 253 -8.17 -23.61 -1.35
CA ARG A 253 -8.23 -22.73 -0.18
C ARG A 253 -9.65 -22.19 0.06
N PHE A 254 -10.32 -21.71 -0.99
CA PHE A 254 -11.71 -21.23 -0.91
C PHE A 254 -12.68 -22.36 -0.54
N GLU A 255 -12.63 -23.50 -1.22
CA GLU A 255 -13.54 -24.63 -0.99
C GLU A 255 -13.41 -25.20 0.43
N LYS A 256 -12.18 -25.30 0.95
CA LYS A 256 -11.95 -25.74 2.33
C LYS A 256 -12.66 -24.83 3.34
N ARG A 257 -12.64 -23.52 3.12
CA ARG A 257 -13.34 -22.53 3.97
C ARG A 257 -14.84 -22.55 3.76
N TRP A 258 -15.29 -22.58 2.50
CA TRP A 258 -16.71 -22.68 2.14
C TRP A 258 -17.37 -23.90 2.76
N ASN A 259 -16.81 -25.10 2.55
CA ASN A 259 -17.35 -26.35 3.09
C ASN A 259 -17.40 -26.35 4.62
N LYS A 260 -16.40 -25.75 5.29
CA LYS A 260 -16.38 -25.61 6.75
C LYS A 260 -17.52 -24.70 7.25
N LEU A 261 -17.78 -23.58 6.57
CA LEU A 261 -18.85 -22.65 6.93
C LEU A 261 -20.24 -23.24 6.64
N THR A 262 -20.40 -23.90 5.50
CA THR A 262 -21.65 -24.59 5.13
C THR A 262 -21.99 -25.70 6.11
N LYS A 263 -21.02 -26.57 6.47
CA LYS A 263 -21.22 -27.62 7.48
C LYS A 263 -21.65 -27.04 8.82
N ARG A 264 -20.97 -25.99 9.31
CA ARG A 264 -21.34 -25.30 10.56
C ARG A 264 -22.77 -24.77 10.52
N SER A 265 -23.15 -24.13 9.41
CA SER A 265 -24.51 -23.58 9.25
C SER A 265 -25.60 -24.65 9.32
N ILE A 266 -25.33 -25.85 8.80
CA ILE A 266 -26.26 -26.99 8.86
C ILE A 266 -26.35 -27.51 10.30
N THR A 267 -25.23 -27.70 11.00
CA THR A 267 -25.19 -28.19 12.40
C THR A 267 -25.85 -27.24 13.41
N PHE A 268 -25.77 -25.92 13.21
CA PHE A 268 -26.49 -24.98 14.07
C PHE A 268 -28.02 -25.05 13.87
N SER A 269 -28.50 -25.52 12.71
CA SER A 269 -29.93 -25.64 12.45
C SER A 269 -30.55 -26.88 13.10
N THR A 270 -29.77 -27.94 13.34
CA THR A 270 -30.26 -29.18 14.00
C THR A 270 -30.41 -29.05 15.52
N ARG A 271 -29.80 -28.05 16.16
CA ARG A 271 -29.80 -27.93 17.63
C ARG A 271 -31.05 -27.25 18.21
N ASP A 272 -31.84 -26.56 17.38
CA ASP A 272 -33.09 -25.89 17.78
C ASP A 272 -34.37 -26.70 17.48
N GLY A 273 -34.23 -27.99 17.16
CA GLY A 273 -35.34 -28.86 16.78
C GLY A 273 -35.38 -30.16 17.57
N LYS A 274 -35.30 -30.10 18.90
CA LYS A 274 -35.80 -31.19 19.75
C LYS A 274 -37.28 -30.93 20.03
N ASN A 275 -38.13 -31.33 19.10
CA ASN A 275 -39.46 -31.83 19.40
C ASN A 275 -39.64 -33.07 18.53
N GLU A 276 -39.43 -34.23 19.16
CA GLU A 276 -39.89 -35.51 18.64
C GLU A 276 -41.43 -35.44 18.52
N LEU A 277 -41.98 -35.93 17.41
CA LEU A 277 -42.99 -37.00 17.41
C LEU A 277 -43.47 -37.27 15.96
N ASN A 278 -43.60 -38.56 15.66
CA ASN A 278 -44.22 -39.21 14.48
C ASN A 278 -43.31 -39.46 13.27
N GLY A 279 -42.98 -40.75 13.11
CA GLY A 279 -42.17 -41.35 12.05
C GLY A 279 -42.85 -41.35 10.68
N LEU A 280 -43.08 -40.16 10.14
CA LEU A 280 -43.19 -39.95 8.72
C LEU A 280 -41.95 -39.17 8.30
N LEU A 281 -41.14 -39.77 7.41
CA LEU A 281 -40.04 -39.12 6.72
C LEU A 281 -40.60 -37.97 5.87
N LYS A 282 -40.90 -36.85 6.52
CA LYS A 282 -41.15 -35.59 5.85
C LYS A 282 -39.79 -35.14 5.38
N ASP A 283 -39.62 -35.06 4.06
CA ASP A 283 -38.46 -34.50 3.38
C ASP A 283 -38.31 -33.04 3.84
N GLN A 284 -37.75 -32.84 5.04
CA GLN A 284 -37.56 -31.55 5.65
C GLN A 284 -36.46 -30.87 4.86
N GLY A 285 -36.87 -30.02 3.92
CA GLY A 285 -35.98 -29.10 3.22
C GLY A 285 -35.11 -28.38 4.25
N TYR A 286 -33.84 -28.80 4.30
CA TYR A 286 -32.82 -28.22 5.15
C TYR A 286 -32.61 -26.75 4.75
N THR A 287 -33.28 -25.84 5.45
CA THR A 287 -33.10 -24.40 5.28
C THR A 287 -32.13 -23.92 6.37
N PRO A 288 -30.89 -23.53 6.02
CA PRO A 288 -29.96 -23.01 7.00
C PRO A 288 -30.49 -21.70 7.61
N LYS A 289 -30.52 -21.59 8.94
CA LYS A 289 -30.99 -20.36 9.66
C LYS A 289 -30.25 -19.08 9.26
N LYS A 290 -29.02 -19.17 8.73
CA LYS A 290 -28.32 -18.07 8.07
C LYS A 290 -27.71 -18.55 6.75
N PRO A 291 -28.04 -17.95 5.59
CA PRO A 291 -27.39 -18.32 4.34
C PRO A 291 -25.91 -17.97 4.42
N VAL A 292 -25.04 -18.95 4.12
CA VAL A 292 -23.60 -18.70 4.02
C VAL A 292 -23.34 -17.78 2.83
N THR A 293 -22.89 -16.57 3.11
CA THR A 293 -22.59 -15.57 2.07
C THR A 293 -21.26 -15.88 1.40
N ILE A 294 -21.22 -15.82 0.07
CA ILE A 294 -19.99 -15.97 -0.73
C ILE A 294 -18.98 -14.87 -0.35
N VAL A 295 -19.45 -13.62 -0.27
CA VAL A 295 -18.63 -12.46 0.11
C VAL A 295 -18.00 -12.67 1.48
N GLY A 296 -18.78 -12.97 2.52
CA GLY A 296 -18.23 -13.24 3.85
C GLY A 296 -17.22 -14.41 3.89
N THR A 297 -17.36 -15.39 2.98
CA THR A 297 -16.38 -16.48 2.85
C THR A 297 -15.08 -16.02 2.19
N LEU A 298 -15.16 -15.20 1.14
CA LEU A 298 -13.99 -14.62 0.48
C LEU A 298 -13.18 -13.75 1.46
N PHE A 299 -13.84 -12.82 2.15
CA PHE A 299 -13.21 -11.97 3.15
C PHE A 299 -12.51 -12.79 4.24
N LYS A 300 -13.16 -13.82 4.79
CA LYS A 300 -12.54 -14.72 5.79
C LYS A 300 -11.40 -15.58 5.23
N THR A 301 -11.42 -15.88 3.93
CA THR A 301 -10.38 -16.68 3.27
C THR A 301 -9.10 -15.86 3.04
N TYR A 302 -9.25 -14.56 2.75
CA TYR A 302 -8.19 -13.64 2.36
C TYR A 302 -7.99 -12.49 3.37
N TRP A 303 -8.32 -12.70 4.65
CA TRP A 303 -8.30 -11.62 5.65
C TRP A 303 -6.89 -11.02 5.88
N ILE A 304 -5.82 -11.83 5.83
CA ILE A 304 -4.44 -11.36 6.04
C ILE A 304 -4.02 -10.33 4.98
N PRO A 305 -4.03 -10.67 3.67
CA PRO A 305 -3.67 -9.70 2.63
C PRO A 305 -4.65 -8.52 2.56
N LEU A 306 -5.92 -8.72 2.94
CA LEU A 306 -6.90 -7.63 3.01
C LEU A 306 -6.54 -6.61 4.11
N VAL A 307 -6.21 -7.07 5.32
CA VAL A 307 -5.77 -6.18 6.41
C VAL A 307 -4.45 -5.49 6.04
N ASN A 308 -3.50 -6.21 5.45
CA ASN A 308 -2.24 -5.62 5.00
C ASN A 308 -2.44 -4.49 3.98
N ALA A 309 -3.29 -4.71 2.98
CA ALA A 309 -3.63 -3.67 2.00
C ALA A 309 -4.31 -2.46 2.65
N GLY A 310 -5.20 -2.69 3.63
CA GLY A 310 -5.84 -1.62 4.40
C GLY A 310 -4.85 -0.79 5.22
N LEU A 311 -3.90 -1.44 5.89
CA LEU A 311 -2.85 -0.75 6.66
C LEU A 311 -1.96 0.10 5.76
N LEU A 312 -1.51 -0.44 4.62
CA LEU A 312 -0.73 0.31 3.64
C LEU A 312 -1.51 1.49 3.06
N LYS A 313 -2.82 1.35 2.86
CA LYS A 313 -3.67 2.45 2.38
C LYS A 313 -3.79 3.56 3.42
N ILE A 314 -4.03 3.24 4.70
CA ILE A 314 -4.05 4.24 5.78
C ILE A 314 -2.70 4.96 5.87
N LEU A 315 -1.60 4.21 5.80
CA LEU A 315 -0.26 4.78 5.88
C LEU A 315 0.01 5.74 4.70
N SER A 316 -0.42 5.37 3.50
CA SER A 316 -0.38 6.26 2.33
C SER A 316 -1.19 7.53 2.54
N ASP A 317 -2.42 7.42 3.06
CA ASP A 317 -3.27 8.58 3.33
C ASP A 317 -2.67 9.49 4.42
N ALA A 318 -2.04 8.93 5.44
CA ALA A 318 -1.32 9.67 6.48
C ALA A 318 -0.13 10.45 5.90
N PHE A 319 0.68 9.83 5.03
CA PHE A 319 1.76 10.53 4.34
C PHE A 319 1.24 11.63 3.41
N GLY A 320 0.11 11.39 2.73
CA GLY A 320 -0.56 12.41 1.93
C GLY A 320 -0.96 13.64 2.74
N LEU A 321 -1.47 13.45 3.96
CA LEU A 321 -1.82 14.54 4.88
C LEU A 321 -0.60 15.24 5.52
N LEU A 322 0.53 14.55 5.64
CA LEU A 322 1.75 15.13 6.19
C LEU A 322 2.39 16.15 5.21
N ASN A 323 2.21 15.96 3.91
CA ASN A 323 2.85 16.81 2.90
C ASN A 323 2.39 18.30 2.94
N PRO A 324 1.09 18.62 3.08
CA PRO A 324 0.64 20.00 3.32
C PRO A 324 1.21 20.64 4.59
N LEU A 325 1.44 19.86 5.66
CA LEU A 325 2.06 20.36 6.90
C LEU A 325 3.53 20.73 6.68
N LEU A 326 4.26 19.96 5.88
CA LEU A 326 5.63 20.31 5.49
C LEU A 326 5.65 21.53 4.56
N LEU A 327 4.66 21.68 3.68
CA LEU A 327 4.50 22.88 2.86
C LEU A 327 4.25 24.12 3.72
N HIS A 328 3.44 24.01 4.77
CA HIS A 328 3.23 25.08 5.75
C HIS A 328 4.54 25.54 6.39
N LEU A 329 5.35 24.60 6.89
CA LEU A 329 6.67 24.89 7.46
C LEU A 329 7.64 25.49 6.44
N MET A 330 7.57 25.05 5.18
CA MET A 330 8.38 25.61 4.09
C MET A 330 8.02 27.07 3.79
N ILE A 331 6.72 27.40 3.70
CA ILE A 331 6.28 28.77 3.42
C ILE A 331 6.66 29.69 4.58
N LYS A 332 6.50 29.22 5.82
CA LYS A 332 6.93 29.93 7.02
C LYS A 332 8.44 30.17 7.01
N PHE A 333 9.23 29.16 6.63
CA PHE A 333 10.67 29.28 6.47
C PHE A 333 11.03 30.37 5.45
N VAL A 334 10.42 30.38 4.27
CA VAL A 334 10.68 31.39 3.21
C VAL A 334 10.33 32.81 3.66
N ALA A 335 9.29 32.98 4.48
CA ALA A 335 8.92 34.27 5.05
C ALA A 335 9.85 34.73 6.19
N SER A 336 10.59 33.81 6.80
CA SER A 336 11.48 34.06 7.93
C SER A 336 12.95 34.23 7.49
N LYS A 337 13.80 34.77 8.38
CA LYS A 337 15.26 34.82 8.18
C LYS A 337 15.95 33.63 8.87
N ASP A 338 15.36 32.45 8.77
CA ASP A 338 15.89 31.22 9.36
C ASP A 338 17.09 30.66 8.57
N TYR A 339 17.80 29.71 9.18
CA TYR A 339 18.96 29.07 8.57
C TYR A 339 18.59 28.17 7.38
N MET A 340 19.39 28.23 6.31
CA MET A 340 19.14 27.54 5.03
C MET A 340 18.90 26.03 5.18
N TRP A 341 19.57 25.37 6.13
CA TRP A 341 19.45 23.94 6.34
C TRP A 341 18.03 23.51 6.76
N LYS A 342 17.26 24.38 7.46
CA LYS A 342 15.86 24.11 7.81
C LYS A 342 15.00 23.99 6.55
N GLY A 343 15.20 24.91 5.59
CA GLY A 343 14.58 24.84 4.28
C GLY A 343 14.93 23.57 3.51
N MET A 344 16.21 23.20 3.47
CA MET A 344 16.64 21.94 2.83
C MET A 344 16.02 20.70 3.50
N LEU A 345 15.93 20.68 4.84
CA LEU A 345 15.30 19.61 5.60
C LEU A 345 13.82 19.45 5.23
N TYR A 346 13.06 20.55 5.17
CA TYR A 346 11.65 20.51 4.78
C TYR A 346 11.48 20.04 3.33
N ALA A 347 12.34 20.50 2.39
CA ALA A 347 12.28 20.10 0.99
C ALA A 347 12.55 18.60 0.80
N ILE A 348 13.60 18.08 1.46
CA ILE A 348 13.93 16.65 1.45
C ILE A 348 12.81 15.86 2.15
N GLY A 349 12.27 16.37 3.24
CA GLY A 349 11.12 15.78 3.93
C GLY A 349 9.91 15.60 3.02
N MET A 350 9.54 16.64 2.26
CA MET A 350 8.45 16.57 1.28
C MET A 350 8.72 15.51 0.19
N LEU A 351 9.95 15.45 -0.33
CA LEU A 351 10.34 14.42 -1.29
C LEU A 351 10.17 13.02 -0.69
N VAL A 352 10.75 12.75 0.48
CA VAL A 352 10.70 11.43 1.13
C VAL A 352 9.26 11.01 1.41
N VAL A 353 8.45 11.92 1.96
CA VAL A 353 7.05 11.65 2.30
C VAL A 353 6.21 11.36 1.06
N SER A 354 6.41 12.10 -0.03
CA SER A 354 5.72 11.85 -1.30
C SER A 354 6.11 10.50 -1.93
N GLN A 355 7.38 10.08 -1.83
CA GLN A 355 7.80 8.76 -2.29
C GLN A 355 7.20 7.65 -1.43
N LEU A 356 7.22 7.79 -0.10
CA LEU A 356 6.61 6.82 0.81
C LEU A 356 5.09 6.69 0.60
N GLN A 357 4.40 7.81 0.41
CA GLN A 357 2.98 7.84 0.03
C GLN A 357 2.75 7.01 -1.23
N THR A 358 3.55 7.25 -2.27
CA THR A 358 3.45 6.60 -3.58
C THR A 358 3.71 5.10 -3.49
N ILE A 359 4.77 4.68 -2.80
CA ILE A 359 5.11 3.27 -2.59
C ILE A 359 3.97 2.54 -1.87
N CYS A 360 3.47 3.10 -0.76
CA CYS A 360 2.38 2.50 0.00
C CYS A 360 1.08 2.39 -0.82
N LEU A 361 0.74 3.43 -1.60
CA LEU A 361 -0.46 3.45 -2.44
C LEU A 361 -0.43 2.33 -3.48
N HIS A 362 0.68 2.20 -4.22
CA HIS A 362 0.79 1.23 -5.30
C HIS A 362 0.88 -0.20 -4.78
N HIS A 363 1.53 -0.43 -3.64
CA HIS A 363 1.51 -1.76 -3.01
C HIS A 363 0.12 -2.15 -2.50
N ALA A 364 -0.60 -1.23 -1.86
CA ALA A 364 -1.98 -1.47 -1.43
C ALA A 364 -2.87 -1.81 -2.65
N GLY A 365 -2.76 -1.04 -3.73
CA GLY A 365 -3.47 -1.26 -4.98
C GLY A 365 -3.15 -2.62 -5.62
N ASN A 366 -1.86 -2.98 -5.73
CA ASN A 366 -1.43 -4.24 -6.29
C ASN A 366 -1.95 -5.46 -5.49
N ILE A 367 -1.88 -5.40 -4.15
CA ILE A 367 -2.43 -6.46 -3.29
C ILE A 367 -3.93 -6.61 -3.53
N MET A 368 -4.68 -5.49 -3.56
CA MET A 368 -6.13 -5.52 -3.81
C MET A 368 -6.50 -6.00 -5.21
N TYR A 369 -5.69 -5.68 -6.21
CA TYR A 369 -5.88 -6.17 -7.57
C TYR A 369 -5.67 -7.68 -7.66
N CYS A 370 -4.55 -8.20 -7.12
CA CYS A 370 -4.30 -9.64 -7.05
C CYS A 370 -5.40 -10.37 -6.27
N LEU A 371 -5.88 -9.79 -5.16
CA LEU A 371 -7.01 -10.34 -4.40
C LEU A 371 -8.29 -10.39 -5.22
N GLY A 372 -8.60 -9.34 -5.97
CA GLY A 372 -9.75 -9.30 -6.87
C GLY A 372 -9.70 -10.42 -7.90
N VAL A 373 -8.54 -10.61 -8.56
CA VAL A 373 -8.33 -11.70 -9.53
C VAL A 373 -8.49 -13.08 -8.87
N ASN A 374 -7.96 -13.26 -7.66
CA ASN A 374 -8.11 -14.50 -6.90
C ASN A 374 -9.58 -14.76 -6.50
N TRP A 375 -10.34 -13.73 -6.13
CA TRP A 375 -11.79 -13.85 -5.88
C TRP A 375 -12.55 -14.24 -7.15
N ARG A 376 -12.23 -13.62 -8.29
CA ARG A 376 -12.79 -13.98 -9.60
C ARG A 376 -12.54 -15.45 -9.92
N THR A 377 -11.30 -15.91 -9.80
CA THR A 377 -10.92 -17.31 -10.06
C THR A 377 -11.66 -18.29 -9.14
N ALA A 378 -11.77 -17.99 -7.85
CA ALA A 378 -12.50 -18.82 -6.89
C ALA A 378 -14.00 -18.93 -7.25
N ILE A 379 -14.64 -17.81 -7.58
CA ILE A 379 -16.06 -17.78 -7.92
C ILE A 379 -16.34 -18.44 -9.26
N MET A 380 -15.54 -18.17 -10.30
CA MET A 380 -15.69 -18.84 -11.59
C MET A 380 -15.60 -20.36 -11.43
N SER A 381 -14.64 -20.86 -10.65
CA SER A 381 -14.54 -22.29 -10.38
C SER A 381 -15.74 -22.84 -9.59
N ALA A 382 -16.21 -22.11 -8.58
CA ALA A 382 -17.36 -22.51 -7.80
C ALA A 382 -18.64 -22.59 -8.66
N ILE A 383 -18.85 -21.60 -9.54
CA ILE A 383 -19.97 -21.59 -10.50
C ILE A 383 -19.82 -22.76 -11.47
N TYR A 384 -18.64 -22.96 -12.07
CA TYR A 384 -18.39 -24.05 -13.01
C TYR A 384 -18.69 -25.43 -12.37
N LYS A 385 -18.14 -25.71 -11.18
CA LYS A 385 -18.38 -26.95 -10.44
C LYS A 385 -19.85 -27.11 -10.05
N LYS A 386 -20.54 -26.03 -9.70
CA LYS A 386 -21.96 -26.06 -9.36
C LYS A 386 -22.80 -26.38 -10.59
N THR A 387 -22.53 -25.78 -11.74
CA THR A 387 -23.21 -26.03 -13.03
C THR A 387 -23.14 -27.48 -13.46
N LEU A 388 -22.03 -28.17 -13.19
CA LEU A 388 -21.88 -29.61 -13.43
C LEU A 388 -22.75 -30.49 -12.52
N ARG A 389 -23.29 -29.95 -11.42
CA ARG A 389 -24.05 -30.68 -10.39
C ARG A 389 -25.48 -30.16 -10.17
N ILE A 390 -25.95 -29.18 -10.95
CA ILE A 390 -27.33 -28.69 -10.82
C ILE A 390 -28.31 -29.73 -11.34
N SER A 391 -29.46 -29.86 -10.67
CA SER A 391 -30.56 -30.72 -11.12
C SER A 391 -31.21 -30.18 -12.38
N SER A 392 -31.85 -31.04 -13.17
CA SER A 392 -32.56 -30.65 -14.40
C SER A 392 -33.66 -29.61 -14.13
N SER A 393 -34.33 -29.68 -12.97
CA SER A 393 -35.31 -28.69 -12.53
C SER A 393 -34.68 -27.31 -12.29
N ALA A 394 -33.56 -27.25 -11.56
CA ALA A 394 -32.83 -25.99 -11.35
C ALA A 394 -32.14 -25.47 -12.62
N ARG A 395 -31.83 -26.34 -13.59
CA ARG A 395 -31.31 -25.95 -14.91
C ARG A 395 -32.37 -25.31 -15.80
N LYS A 396 -33.66 -25.59 -15.57
CA LYS A 396 -34.76 -24.91 -16.28
C LYS A 396 -35.00 -23.48 -15.80
N THR A 397 -34.60 -23.15 -14.56
CA THR A 397 -34.81 -21.81 -13.99
C THR A 397 -33.73 -20.80 -14.39
N ARG A 398 -32.56 -21.25 -14.85
CA ARG A 398 -31.46 -20.40 -15.32
C ARG A 398 -30.94 -20.89 -16.66
N SER A 399 -30.99 -20.04 -17.67
CA SER A 399 -30.47 -20.34 -19.01
C SER A 399 -28.95 -20.50 -18.99
N PHE A 400 -28.41 -21.24 -19.96
CA PHE A 400 -26.96 -21.36 -20.15
C PHE A 400 -26.29 -19.98 -20.31
N GLY A 401 -26.93 -19.08 -21.06
CA GLY A 401 -26.45 -17.70 -21.25
C GLY A 401 -26.36 -16.90 -19.95
N GLU A 402 -27.33 -17.03 -19.04
CA GLU A 402 -27.28 -16.37 -17.73
C GLU A 402 -26.12 -16.88 -16.87
N ILE A 403 -25.82 -18.18 -16.92
CA ILE A 403 -24.68 -18.77 -16.18
C ILE A 403 -23.35 -18.27 -16.75
N VAL A 404 -23.22 -18.21 -18.08
CA VAL A 404 -22.03 -17.66 -18.74
C VAL A 404 -21.87 -16.18 -18.40
N ASN A 405 -22.95 -15.40 -18.40
CA ASN A 405 -22.93 -13.99 -18.00
C ASN A 405 -22.47 -13.83 -16.54
N LEU A 406 -22.95 -14.69 -15.63
CA LEU A 406 -22.52 -14.69 -14.23
C LEU A 406 -21.01 -14.95 -14.09
N MET A 407 -20.44 -15.84 -14.90
CA MET A 407 -18.99 -16.13 -14.88
C MET A 407 -18.15 -15.04 -15.55
N ALA A 408 -18.66 -14.37 -16.59
CA ALA A 408 -17.90 -13.41 -17.38
C ALA A 408 -18.03 -11.97 -16.87
N VAL A 409 -19.25 -11.53 -16.54
CA VAL A 409 -19.55 -10.14 -16.18
C VAL A 409 -19.57 -9.95 -14.66
N ASP A 410 -20.37 -10.73 -13.93
CA ASP A 410 -20.53 -10.56 -12.49
C ASP A 410 -19.24 -10.90 -11.72
N ALA A 411 -18.52 -11.95 -12.13
CA ALA A 411 -17.23 -12.28 -11.52
C ALA A 411 -16.15 -11.21 -11.81
N GLN A 412 -16.19 -10.55 -12.97
CA GLN A 412 -15.26 -9.46 -13.31
C GLN A 412 -15.50 -8.23 -12.42
N ARG A 413 -16.77 -7.89 -12.13
CA ARG A 413 -17.11 -6.77 -11.25
C ARG A 413 -16.45 -6.86 -9.86
N LEU A 414 -16.14 -8.07 -9.38
CA LEU A 414 -15.44 -8.24 -8.12
C LEU A 414 -13.97 -7.81 -8.18
N VAL A 415 -13.32 -7.98 -9.33
CA VAL A 415 -11.98 -7.42 -9.58
C VAL A 415 -12.06 -5.90 -9.61
N ASP A 416 -13.02 -5.37 -10.37
CA ASP A 416 -13.16 -3.92 -10.55
C ASP A 416 -13.51 -3.24 -9.21
N THR A 417 -14.29 -3.91 -8.35
CA THR A 417 -14.66 -3.40 -7.02
C THR A 417 -13.53 -3.55 -5.99
N SER A 418 -12.67 -4.57 -6.10
CA SER A 418 -11.67 -4.85 -5.06
C SER A 418 -10.68 -3.70 -4.89
N ILE A 419 -10.30 -3.02 -5.97
CA ILE A 419 -9.36 -1.90 -5.95
C ILE A 419 -9.89 -0.71 -5.13
N TYR A 420 -11.21 -0.45 -5.19
CA TYR A 420 -11.85 0.68 -4.52
C TYR A 420 -12.38 0.36 -3.11
N LEU A 421 -12.28 -0.90 -2.68
CA LEU A 421 -12.85 -1.35 -1.41
C LEU A 421 -12.28 -0.57 -0.21
N HIS A 422 -10.95 -0.41 -0.15
CA HIS A 422 -10.32 0.37 0.92
C HIS A 422 -10.50 1.87 0.72
N ALA A 423 -10.39 2.36 -0.52
CA ALA A 423 -10.58 3.77 -0.84
C ALA A 423 -11.94 4.29 -0.37
N SER A 424 -12.99 3.46 -0.42
CA SER A 424 -14.35 3.86 -0.05
C SER A 424 -14.48 4.29 1.42
N TRP A 425 -13.85 3.56 2.35
CA TRP A 425 -13.94 3.90 3.78
C TRP A 425 -12.80 4.81 4.24
N THR A 426 -11.60 4.69 3.67
CA THR A 426 -10.49 5.58 4.05
C THR A 426 -10.75 7.01 3.58
N LEU A 427 -11.52 7.22 2.51
CA LEU A 427 -11.97 8.55 2.08
C LEU A 427 -12.62 9.33 3.22
N PHE A 428 -13.49 8.71 4.04
CA PHE A 428 -14.12 9.38 5.17
C PHE A 428 -13.09 9.77 6.24
N VAL A 429 -12.11 8.90 6.50
CA VAL A 429 -11.02 9.19 7.45
C VAL A 429 -10.17 10.35 6.94
N THR A 430 -9.84 10.38 5.65
CA THR A 430 -9.09 11.47 5.02
C THR A 430 -9.84 12.78 5.08
N ILE A 431 -11.15 12.80 4.78
CA ILE A 431 -11.98 14.02 4.87
C ILE A 431 -11.98 14.56 6.31
N ILE A 432 -12.12 13.69 7.31
CA ILE A 432 -12.05 14.10 8.73
C ILE A 432 -10.68 14.68 9.07
N GLY A 433 -9.60 14.04 8.60
CA GLY A 433 -8.23 14.54 8.78
C GLY A 433 -7.98 15.90 8.14
N CYS A 434 -8.40 16.09 6.87
CA CYS A 434 -8.32 17.38 6.18
C CYS A 434 -9.13 18.45 6.93
N MET A 435 -10.36 18.14 7.35
CA MET A 435 -11.21 19.07 8.11
C MET A 435 -10.56 19.49 9.43
N TYR A 436 -9.91 18.56 10.14
CA TYR A 436 -9.17 18.88 11.36
C TYR A 436 -8.03 19.87 11.10
N PHE A 437 -7.20 19.63 10.07
CA PHE A 437 -6.12 20.54 9.72
C PHE A 437 -6.60 21.89 9.20
N LEU A 438 -7.62 21.89 8.33
CA LEU A 438 -8.23 23.12 7.83
C LEU A 438 -8.85 23.93 8.96
N TRP A 439 -9.48 23.29 9.95
CA TRP A 439 -10.08 23.99 11.09
C TRP A 439 -9.02 24.74 11.91
N ASN A 440 -7.83 24.17 12.04
CA ASN A 440 -6.72 24.85 12.73
C ASN A 440 -6.19 26.06 11.96
N ILE A 441 -6.38 26.13 10.63
CA ILE A 441 -5.89 27.21 9.77
C ILE A 441 -6.95 28.30 9.57
N LEU A 442 -8.18 27.90 9.23
CA LEU A 442 -9.27 28.79 8.82
C LEU A 442 -10.41 28.89 9.85
N GLY A 443 -10.38 28.10 10.93
CA GLY A 443 -11.42 28.08 11.95
C GLY A 443 -12.80 27.73 11.40
N VAL A 444 -13.82 28.51 11.81
CA VAL A 444 -15.23 28.30 11.43
C VAL A 444 -15.47 28.45 9.93
N ALA A 445 -14.63 29.20 9.22
CA ALA A 445 -14.76 29.42 7.77
C ALA A 445 -14.65 28.12 6.95
N THR A 446 -14.03 27.07 7.50
CA THR A 446 -13.97 25.74 6.90
C THR A 446 -15.35 25.12 6.64
N LEU A 447 -16.35 25.44 7.46
CA LEU A 447 -17.70 24.92 7.29
C LEU A 447 -18.36 25.40 6.00
N ALA A 448 -17.97 26.56 5.48
CA ALA A 448 -18.46 27.06 4.20
C ALA A 448 -17.98 26.19 3.03
N GLY A 449 -16.70 25.81 3.03
CA GLY A 449 -16.15 24.86 2.07
C GLY A 449 -16.82 23.47 2.16
N LEU A 450 -17.03 22.98 3.38
CA LEU A 450 -17.74 21.72 3.61
C LEU A 450 -19.19 21.78 3.10
N ALA A 451 -19.90 22.90 3.30
CA ALA A 451 -21.25 23.07 2.80
C ALA A 451 -21.29 23.01 1.26
N VAL A 452 -20.33 23.64 0.57
CA VAL A 452 -20.21 23.54 -0.89
C VAL A 452 -19.99 22.09 -1.32
N LEU A 453 -19.09 21.35 -0.66
CA LEU A 453 -18.85 19.94 -0.96
C LEU A 453 -20.13 19.09 -0.77
N VAL A 454 -20.83 19.28 0.35
CA VAL A 454 -22.07 18.57 0.69
C VAL A 454 -23.19 18.87 -0.30
N ILE A 455 -23.24 20.08 -0.89
CA ILE A 455 -24.20 20.47 -1.93
C ILE A 455 -23.83 19.90 -3.30
N LEU A 456 -22.53 19.86 -3.65
CA LEU A 456 -22.08 19.35 -4.95
C LEU A 456 -22.29 17.84 -5.11
N ILE A 457 -22.20 17.06 -4.03
CA ILE A 457 -22.44 15.62 -4.04
C ILE A 457 -23.84 15.24 -4.56
N PRO A 458 -24.97 15.72 -3.98
CA PRO A 458 -26.31 15.39 -4.45
C PRO A 458 -26.60 15.94 -5.85
N VAL A 459 -26.03 17.10 -6.22
CA VAL A 459 -26.12 17.61 -7.60
C VAL A 459 -25.49 16.63 -8.58
N ASN A 460 -24.27 16.15 -8.30
CA ASN A 460 -23.60 15.15 -9.13
C ASN A 460 -24.37 13.81 -9.20
N VAL A 461 -24.95 13.37 -8.08
CA VAL A 461 -25.78 12.15 -8.02
C VAL A 461 -27.05 12.32 -8.86
N ALA A 462 -27.74 13.47 -8.77
CA ALA A 462 -28.94 13.76 -9.53
C ALA A 462 -28.65 13.77 -11.05
N ILE A 463 -27.58 14.46 -11.48
CA ILE A 463 -27.16 14.49 -12.88
C ILE A 463 -26.80 13.08 -13.36
N SER A 464 -26.01 12.34 -12.59
CA SER A 464 -25.61 10.96 -12.92
C SER A 464 -26.81 10.00 -13.02
N SER A 465 -27.82 10.16 -12.16
CA SER A 465 -29.07 9.38 -12.25
C SER A 465 -29.83 9.68 -13.56
N ARG A 466 -29.83 10.95 -13.98
CA ARG A 466 -30.46 11.38 -15.23
C ARG A 466 -29.70 10.88 -16.45
N VAL A 467 -28.37 10.97 -16.43
CA VAL A 467 -27.46 10.42 -17.45
C VAL A 467 -27.69 8.92 -17.58
N ARG A 468 -27.80 8.18 -16.48
CA ARG A 468 -28.13 6.74 -16.50
C ARG A 468 -29.46 6.47 -17.20
N SER A 469 -30.50 7.24 -16.90
CA SER A 469 -31.81 7.12 -17.58
C SER A 469 -31.70 7.39 -19.10
N LEU A 470 -30.93 8.41 -19.50
CA LEU A 470 -30.69 8.71 -20.91
C LEU A 470 -29.88 7.60 -21.60
N HIS A 471 -28.87 7.04 -20.94
CA HIS A 471 -28.13 5.89 -21.47
C HIS A 471 -29.05 4.68 -21.71
N LEU A 472 -29.99 4.39 -20.80
CA LEU A 472 -30.97 3.33 -21.03
C LEU A 472 -31.87 3.61 -22.24
N LYS A 473 -32.29 4.86 -22.45
CA LYS A 473 -33.06 5.25 -23.66
C LYS A 473 -32.21 5.13 -24.93
N GLN A 474 -30.95 5.56 -24.87
CA GLN A 474 -30.02 5.48 -26.00
C GLN A 474 -29.72 4.03 -26.38
N MET A 475 -29.56 3.11 -25.41
CA MET A 475 -29.40 1.68 -25.68
C MET A 475 -30.59 1.11 -26.46
N LYS A 476 -31.83 1.49 -26.13
CA LYS A 476 -33.02 1.03 -26.89
C LYS A 476 -32.97 1.44 -28.37
N HIS A 477 -32.66 2.70 -28.67
CA HIS A 477 -32.54 3.17 -30.07
C HIS A 477 -31.34 2.54 -30.78
N LYS A 478 -30.23 2.34 -30.06
CA LYS A 478 -29.05 1.64 -30.60
C LYS A 478 -29.38 0.20 -30.96
N ASP A 479 -30.09 -0.53 -30.11
CA ASP A 479 -30.49 -1.93 -30.36
C ASP A 479 -31.43 -2.03 -31.56
N GLU A 480 -32.42 -1.13 -31.65
CA GLU A 480 -33.31 -1.01 -32.82
C GLU A 480 -32.52 -0.76 -34.11
N ARG A 481 -31.58 0.20 -34.09
CA ARG A 481 -30.71 0.51 -35.24
C ARG A 481 -29.85 -0.69 -35.64
N VAL A 482 -29.20 -1.36 -34.69
CA VAL A 482 -28.33 -2.52 -34.95
C VAL A 482 -29.14 -3.67 -35.54
N LYS A 483 -30.36 -3.90 -35.04
CA LYS A 483 -31.29 -4.87 -35.61
C LYS A 483 -31.65 -4.54 -37.06
N SER A 484 -32.09 -3.32 -37.36
CA SER A 484 -32.43 -2.91 -38.73
C SER A 484 -31.23 -3.00 -39.69
N VAL A 485 -30.03 -2.62 -39.24
CA VAL A 485 -28.80 -2.78 -40.04
C VAL A 485 -28.52 -4.26 -40.31
N SER A 486 -28.70 -5.15 -39.32
CA SER A 486 -28.50 -6.59 -39.50
C SER A 486 -29.50 -7.18 -40.51
N GLU A 487 -30.77 -6.79 -40.46
CA GLU A 487 -31.80 -7.21 -41.41
C GLU A 487 -31.46 -6.76 -42.84
N VAL A 488 -31.02 -5.52 -43.02
CA VAL A 488 -30.56 -4.98 -44.32
C VAL A 488 -29.35 -5.73 -44.87
N LEU A 489 -28.36 -6.04 -44.03
CA LEU A 489 -27.16 -6.78 -44.45
C LEU A 489 -27.49 -8.22 -44.87
N ASN A 490 -28.37 -8.90 -44.12
CA ASN A 490 -28.82 -10.24 -44.46
C ASN A 490 -29.63 -10.26 -45.77
N GLY A 491 -30.41 -9.19 -46.05
CA GLY A 491 -31.23 -9.03 -47.25
C GLY A 491 -30.58 -8.28 -48.41
N ILE A 492 -29.27 -7.99 -48.35
CA ILE A 492 -28.66 -6.94 -49.19
C ILE A 492 -28.86 -7.15 -50.70
N LYS A 493 -28.79 -8.40 -51.18
CA LYS A 493 -28.97 -8.74 -52.59
C LYS A 493 -30.36 -8.35 -53.10
N VAL A 494 -31.41 -8.63 -52.31
CA VAL A 494 -32.80 -8.29 -52.66
C VAL A 494 -32.96 -6.77 -52.71
N LEU A 495 -32.48 -6.06 -51.68
CA LEU A 495 -32.58 -4.61 -51.61
C LEU A 495 -31.88 -3.92 -52.81
N LYS A 496 -30.73 -4.44 -53.24
CA LYS A 496 -29.99 -3.96 -54.43
C LYS A 496 -30.79 -4.17 -55.72
N MET A 497 -31.36 -5.36 -55.92
CA MET A 497 -32.13 -5.68 -57.13
C MET A 497 -33.37 -4.79 -57.30
N TYR A 498 -34.01 -4.40 -56.20
CA TYR A 498 -35.16 -3.48 -56.21
C TYR A 498 -34.78 -2.00 -56.05
N ALA A 499 -33.48 -1.66 -55.99
CA ALA A 499 -32.98 -0.31 -55.73
C ALA A 499 -33.57 0.35 -54.45
N TRP A 500 -33.92 -0.44 -53.44
CA TRP A 500 -34.52 0.03 -52.18
C TRP A 500 -33.52 0.60 -51.16
N GLU A 501 -32.23 0.64 -51.52
CA GLU A 501 -31.14 1.08 -50.64
C GLU A 501 -31.43 2.44 -49.98
N GLN A 502 -31.95 3.42 -50.74
CA GLN A 502 -32.22 4.74 -50.18
C GLN A 502 -33.41 4.80 -49.23
N SER A 503 -34.41 3.94 -49.42
CA SER A 503 -35.56 3.87 -48.52
C SER A 503 -35.12 3.32 -47.15
N PHE A 504 -34.39 2.20 -47.16
CA PHE A 504 -33.85 1.61 -45.93
C PHE A 504 -32.82 2.51 -45.26
N ARG A 505 -31.97 3.20 -46.03
CA ARG A 505 -31.05 4.21 -45.49
C ARG A 505 -31.80 5.29 -44.72
N LYS A 506 -32.85 5.87 -45.30
CA LYS A 506 -33.67 6.90 -44.64
C LYS A 506 -34.31 6.37 -43.35
N SER A 507 -34.83 5.14 -43.36
CA SER A 507 -35.38 4.49 -42.16
C SER A 507 -34.34 4.37 -41.03
N ILE A 508 -33.13 3.90 -41.36
CA ILE A 508 -32.02 3.78 -40.40
C ILE A 508 -31.58 5.16 -39.88
N LEU A 509 -31.52 6.17 -40.75
CA LEU A 509 -31.16 7.54 -40.36
C LEU A 509 -32.20 8.16 -39.42
N ASN A 510 -33.49 7.91 -39.63
CA ASN A 510 -34.53 8.38 -38.71
C ASN A 510 -34.36 7.79 -37.29
N ILE A 511 -33.96 6.52 -37.18
CA ILE A 511 -33.63 5.90 -35.88
C ILE A 511 -32.35 6.53 -35.31
N ARG A 512 -31.35 6.79 -36.17
CA ARG A 512 -30.10 7.43 -35.77
C ARG A 512 -30.30 8.84 -35.23
N ASP A 513 -31.20 9.64 -35.80
CA ASP A 513 -31.50 10.99 -35.31
C ASP A 513 -32.12 10.97 -33.91
N LYS A 514 -33.01 10.02 -33.64
CA LYS A 514 -33.53 9.76 -32.29
C LYS A 514 -32.40 9.38 -31.33
N GLU A 515 -31.53 8.45 -31.74
CA GLU A 515 -30.35 8.05 -30.95
C GLU A 515 -29.44 9.25 -30.64
N LEU A 516 -29.14 10.07 -31.64
CA LEU A 516 -28.28 11.26 -31.53
C LEU A 516 -28.88 12.33 -30.62
N SER A 517 -30.19 12.55 -30.65
CA SER A 517 -30.85 13.54 -29.77
C SER A 517 -30.67 13.21 -28.28
N VAL A 518 -30.82 11.92 -27.92
CA VAL A 518 -30.60 11.43 -26.57
C VAL A 518 -29.12 11.52 -26.20
N LEU A 519 -28.24 11.16 -27.14
CA LEU A 519 -26.79 11.19 -26.95
C LEU A 519 -26.27 12.63 -26.75
N LYS A 520 -26.79 13.60 -27.50
CA LYS A 520 -26.48 15.03 -27.33
C LYS A 520 -26.87 15.52 -25.94
N THR A 521 -28.07 15.16 -25.47
CA THR A 521 -28.54 15.53 -24.13
C THR A 521 -27.67 14.91 -23.04
N ALA A 522 -27.32 13.63 -23.18
CA ALA A 522 -26.44 12.94 -22.24
C ALA A 522 -25.02 13.54 -22.24
N ALA A 523 -24.49 13.89 -23.41
CA ALA A 523 -23.19 14.54 -23.54
C ALA A 523 -23.17 15.92 -22.85
N LEU A 524 -24.22 16.73 -22.99
CA LEU A 524 -24.33 18.03 -22.31
C LEU A 524 -24.36 17.87 -20.77
N LEU A 525 -25.10 16.88 -20.27
CA LEU A 525 -25.12 16.58 -18.83
C LEU A 525 -23.77 16.07 -18.33
N ASN A 526 -23.09 15.20 -19.08
CA ASN A 526 -21.74 14.76 -18.74
C ASN A 526 -20.74 15.91 -18.74
N ALA A 527 -20.80 16.81 -19.73
CA ALA A 527 -19.99 18.02 -19.75
C ALA A 527 -20.26 18.90 -18.53
N SER A 528 -21.53 19.01 -18.10
CA SER A 528 -21.91 19.73 -16.88
C SER A 528 -21.30 19.10 -15.63
N THR A 529 -21.33 17.76 -15.51
CA THR A 529 -20.67 17.04 -14.41
C THR A 529 -19.16 17.25 -14.42
N SER A 530 -18.51 17.14 -15.59
CA SER A 530 -17.06 17.39 -15.72
C SER A 530 -16.69 18.83 -15.36
N PHE A 531 -17.51 19.80 -15.76
CA PHE A 531 -17.33 21.20 -15.38
C PHE A 531 -17.44 21.39 -13.87
N LEU A 532 -18.48 20.86 -13.22
CA LEU A 532 -18.65 20.92 -11.77
C LEU A 532 -17.46 20.28 -11.03
N SER A 533 -16.98 19.13 -11.49
CA SER A 533 -15.80 18.48 -10.91
C SER A 533 -14.53 19.32 -11.03
N ASN A 534 -14.28 19.94 -12.19
CA ASN A 534 -13.12 20.81 -12.39
C ASN A 534 -13.20 22.10 -11.55
N CYS A 535 -14.40 22.64 -11.36
CA CYS A 535 -14.61 23.84 -10.55
C CYS A 535 -14.74 23.55 -9.04
N THR A 536 -14.78 22.29 -8.61
CA THR A 536 -15.04 21.94 -7.20
C THR A 536 -14.01 22.57 -6.26
N SER A 537 -12.71 22.43 -6.54
CA SER A 537 -11.64 23.02 -5.72
C SER A 537 -11.71 24.55 -5.69
N LEU A 538 -12.02 25.19 -6.82
CA LEU A 538 -12.21 26.64 -6.92
C LEU A 538 -13.39 27.12 -6.06
N LEU A 539 -14.55 26.46 -6.16
CA LEU A 539 -15.75 26.82 -5.41
C LEU A 539 -15.55 26.66 -3.90
N ILE A 540 -14.91 25.56 -3.48
CA ILE A 540 -14.58 25.31 -2.06
C ILE A 540 -13.64 26.39 -1.52
N SER A 541 -12.57 26.69 -2.27
CA SER A 541 -11.59 27.72 -1.88
C SER A 541 -12.24 29.10 -1.81
N LEU A 542 -13.00 29.49 -2.84
CA LEU A 542 -13.71 30.76 -2.89
C LEU A 542 -14.67 30.92 -1.71
N ALA A 543 -15.48 29.91 -1.41
CA ALA A 543 -16.42 29.96 -0.29
C ALA A 543 -15.69 30.08 1.06
N SER A 544 -14.68 29.24 1.29
CA SER A 544 -13.93 29.22 2.55
C SER A 544 -13.19 30.54 2.79
N PHE A 545 -12.48 31.03 1.77
CA PHE A 545 -11.71 32.27 1.83
C PHE A 545 -12.58 33.51 1.93
N SER A 546 -13.71 33.55 1.22
CA SER A 546 -14.66 34.67 1.33
C SER A 546 -15.22 34.76 2.74
N VAL A 547 -15.64 33.63 3.33
CA VAL A 547 -16.15 33.62 4.71
C VAL A 547 -15.05 33.95 5.71
N PHE A 548 -13.82 33.48 5.51
CA PHE A 548 -12.69 33.77 6.39
C PHE A 548 -12.41 35.28 6.51
N VAL A 549 -12.45 36.00 5.39
CA VAL A 549 -12.22 37.46 5.35
C VAL A 549 -13.45 38.24 5.84
N LEU A 550 -14.67 37.76 5.58
CA LEU A 550 -15.90 38.49 5.92
C LEU A 550 -16.34 38.32 7.40
N ILE A 551 -15.89 37.27 8.08
CA ILE A 551 -16.37 36.96 9.45
C ILE A 551 -15.73 37.85 10.52
N ASP A 552 -14.48 38.25 10.33
CA ASP A 552 -13.72 39.06 11.29
C ASP A 552 -12.67 39.90 10.54
N GLU A 553 -12.61 41.20 10.83
CA GLU A 553 -11.63 42.12 10.25
C GLU A 553 -10.19 41.82 10.71
N CYS A 554 -10.03 41.10 11.83
CA CYS A 554 -8.72 40.65 12.31
C CYS A 554 -8.13 39.47 11.51
N ASN A 555 -8.94 38.79 10.69
CA ASN A 555 -8.47 37.66 9.89
C ASN A 555 -7.69 38.14 8.66
N VAL A 556 -6.36 38.08 8.74
CA VAL A 556 -5.49 38.42 7.61
C VAL A 556 -5.14 37.17 6.81
N MET A 557 -5.43 37.18 5.52
CA MET A 557 -5.08 36.10 4.61
C MET A 557 -3.59 36.16 4.26
N THR A 558 -2.81 35.27 4.87
CA THR A 558 -1.38 35.11 4.59
C THR A 558 -1.14 34.09 3.48
N SER A 559 0.04 34.12 2.85
CA SER A 559 0.44 33.09 1.88
C SER A 559 0.44 31.69 2.51
N GLU A 560 0.88 31.58 3.75
CA GLU A 560 0.90 30.35 4.54
C GLU A 560 -0.51 29.75 4.72
N THR A 561 -1.49 30.57 5.10
CA THR A 561 -2.88 30.11 5.28
C THR A 561 -3.53 29.73 3.95
N ALA A 562 -3.34 30.54 2.91
CA ALA A 562 -3.95 30.32 1.60
C ALA A 562 -3.41 29.07 0.88
N PHE A 563 -2.09 28.92 0.73
CA PHE A 563 -1.50 27.81 -0.03
C PHE A 563 -1.70 26.46 0.67
N VAL A 564 -1.61 26.43 2.00
CA VAL A 564 -1.80 25.19 2.76
C VAL A 564 -3.27 24.76 2.73
N ALA A 565 -4.21 25.71 2.82
CA ALA A 565 -5.63 25.41 2.70
C ALA A 565 -6.04 24.96 1.28
N ILE A 566 -5.36 25.42 0.23
CA ILE A 566 -5.57 24.92 -1.15
C ILE A 566 -4.99 23.51 -1.33
N ALA A 567 -3.88 23.20 -0.63
CA ALA A 567 -3.22 21.90 -0.72
C ALA A 567 -3.95 20.79 0.06
N LEU A 568 -4.64 21.14 1.15
CA LEU A 568 -5.51 20.27 1.95
C LEU A 568 -6.87 20.03 1.26
#